data_AF-A0A1B6IS63-F1
#
_entry.id   AF-A0A1B6IS63-F1
#
_cell.length_a   1.000
_cell.length_b   1.000
_cell.length_c   1.000
_cell.angle_alpha   90.00
_cell.angle_beta   90.00
_cell.angle_gamma   90.00
#
_symmetry.space_group_name_H-M   'P 1'
#
loop_
_entity.id
_entity.type
_entity.pdbx_description
1 polymer ?
#
loop_
_entity_poly.entity_id
_entity_poly.type
_entity_poly.pdbx_seq_one_letter_code
_entity_poly.pdbx_strand_id
1 'polypeptide(L)'
;KTPFVVALNKIDRLYDWNTMARRDVRDIIKSQAANTQLEFEQRTKEVVLQFAEQGLNAALFYDNPDPRSYVSLVPTSAITGEGMGNLLALIVQNCQTMLAKRLMFCEELQATVLEVKAIPGLGTTIDAILV
;
A
#
# COMPACT_ATOMS: atom_id res chain seq x y z
N LYS A 1 -13.73 1.07 11.76
CA LYS A 1 -12.86 0.15 10.98
C LYS A 1 -12.48 0.85 9.67
N THR A 2 -11.19 0.94 9.41
CA THR A 2 -10.62 1.60 8.23
C THR A 2 -9.96 0.53 7.37
N PRO A 3 -10.35 0.35 6.11
CA PRO A 3 -9.64 -0.56 5.22
C PRO A 3 -8.24 -0.03 4.97
N PHE A 4 -7.26 -0.92 4.92
CA PHE A 4 -5.87 -0.58 4.66
C PHE A 4 -5.22 -1.62 3.76
N VAL A 5 -4.13 -1.22 3.11
CA VAL A 5 -3.28 -2.07 2.27
C VAL A 5 -1.86 -1.98 2.82
N VAL A 6 -1.09 -3.05 2.66
CA VAL A 6 0.27 -3.12 3.21
C VAL A 6 1.25 -3.17 2.04
N ALA A 7 2.18 -2.23 2.02
CA ALA A 7 3.28 -2.22 1.07
C ALA A 7 4.47 -2.99 1.67
N LEU A 8 4.85 -4.11 1.04
CA LEU A 8 6.10 -4.83 1.34
C LEU A 8 7.23 -4.12 0.62
N ASN A 9 7.77 -3.08 1.26
CA ASN A 9 8.75 -2.19 0.65
C ASN A 9 10.17 -2.80 0.65
N LYS A 10 11.02 -2.25 -0.22
CA LYS A 10 12.46 -2.58 -0.38
C LYS A 10 12.73 -3.95 -1.00
N ILE A 11 11.89 -4.40 -1.93
CA ILE A 11 12.12 -5.65 -2.68
C ILE A 11 13.44 -5.63 -3.48
N ASP A 12 13.90 -4.43 -3.85
CA ASP A 12 15.19 -4.18 -4.51
C ASP A 12 16.41 -4.61 -3.68
N ARG A 13 16.23 -4.88 -2.39
CA ARG A 13 17.33 -5.29 -1.48
C ARG A 13 17.45 -6.80 -1.31
N LEU A 14 16.58 -7.58 -1.96
CA LEU A 14 16.75 -9.02 -2.02
C LEU A 14 18.05 -9.35 -2.75
N TYR A 15 18.70 -10.44 -2.35
CA TYR A 15 19.97 -10.81 -2.94
C TYR A 15 19.77 -11.15 -4.43
N ASP A 16 20.65 -10.64 -5.28
CA ASP A 16 20.58 -10.74 -6.74
C ASP A 16 19.27 -10.20 -7.37
N TRP A 17 18.58 -9.26 -6.71
CA TRP A 17 17.40 -8.62 -7.32
C TRP A 17 17.78 -7.84 -8.57
N ASN A 18 17.17 -8.20 -9.69
CA ASN A 18 17.33 -7.52 -10.96
C ASN A 18 16.16 -6.57 -11.23
N THR A 19 16.44 -5.27 -11.22
CA THR A 19 15.44 -4.22 -11.41
C THR A 19 14.96 -4.14 -12.85
N MET A 20 13.64 -4.05 -13.05
CA MET A 20 13.03 -3.88 -14.37
C MET A 20 12.00 -2.75 -14.34
N ALA A 21 12.31 -1.67 -15.06
CA ALA A 21 11.42 -0.54 -15.17
C ALA A 21 10.14 -0.88 -15.97
N ARG A 22 9.02 -0.24 -15.59
CA ARG A 22 7.74 -0.24 -16.32
C ARG A 22 7.11 -1.63 -16.51
N ARG A 23 7.27 -2.53 -15.54
CA ARG A 23 6.59 -3.84 -15.51
C ARG A 23 5.74 -3.99 -14.26
N ASP A 24 4.76 -4.88 -14.35
CA ASP A 24 3.97 -5.31 -13.21
C ASP A 24 4.87 -6.04 -12.20
N VAL A 25 4.68 -5.79 -10.90
CA VAL A 25 5.54 -6.38 -9.88
C VAL A 25 5.46 -7.91 -9.85
N ARG A 26 4.32 -8.50 -10.24
CA ARG A 26 4.17 -9.96 -10.35
C ARG A 26 5.07 -10.52 -11.44
N ASP A 27 5.16 -9.84 -12.57
CA ASP A 27 6.02 -10.26 -13.67
C ASP A 27 7.49 -10.06 -13.31
N ILE A 28 7.81 -8.98 -12.59
CA ILE A 28 9.17 -8.72 -12.10
C ILE A 28 9.63 -9.86 -11.20
N ILE A 29 8.82 -10.25 -10.20
CA ILE A 29 9.11 -11.36 -9.28
C ILE A 29 9.34 -12.65 -10.07
N LYS A 30 8.45 -13.00 -11.01
CA LYS A 30 8.57 -14.23 -11.82
C LYS A 30 9.82 -14.28 -12.69
N SER A 31 10.34 -13.13 -13.11
CA SER A 31 11.56 -13.05 -13.92
C SER A 31 12.86 -13.03 -13.12
N GLN A 32 12.80 -12.98 -11.79
CA GLN A 32 13.99 -13.07 -10.94
C GLN A 32 14.60 -14.49 -10.99
N ALA A 33 15.85 -14.63 -10.55
CA ALA A 33 16.45 -15.94 -10.36
C ALA A 33 15.68 -16.77 -9.31
N ALA A 34 15.70 -18.10 -9.43
CA ALA A 34 14.95 -18.99 -8.54
C ALA A 34 15.30 -18.78 -7.05
N ASN A 35 16.57 -18.52 -6.74
CA ASN A 35 17.00 -18.23 -5.36
C ASN A 35 16.36 -16.95 -4.80
N THR A 36 16.31 -15.88 -5.60
CA THR A 36 15.67 -14.61 -5.23
C THR A 36 14.16 -14.74 -5.08
N GLN A 37 13.51 -15.55 -5.94
CA GLN A 37 12.08 -15.87 -5.81
C GLN A 37 11.79 -16.61 -4.49
N LEU A 38 12.61 -17.61 -4.15
CA LEU A 38 12.50 -18.35 -2.89
C LEU A 38 12.71 -17.45 -1.67
N GLU A 39 13.70 -16.55 -1.71
CA GLU A 39 13.93 -15.58 -0.64
C GLU A 39 12.70 -14.66 -0.46
N PHE A 40 12.17 -14.13 -1.56
CA PHE A 40 10.97 -13.30 -1.54
C PHE A 40 9.77 -14.05 -0.95
N GLU A 41 9.53 -15.29 -1.38
CA GLU A 41 8.45 -16.13 -0.86
C GLU A 41 8.60 -16.42 0.63
N GLN A 42 9.82 -16.74 1.08
CA GLN A 42 10.10 -17.00 2.48
C GLN A 42 9.78 -15.77 3.34
N ARG A 43 10.31 -14.60 2.98
CA ARG A 43 10.05 -13.34 3.71
C ARG A 43 8.57 -12.97 3.69
N THR A 44 7.89 -13.22 2.57
CA THR A 44 6.44 -12.99 2.47
C THR A 44 5.66 -13.89 3.43
N LYS A 45 6.02 -15.19 3.51
CA LYS A 45 5.40 -16.14 4.45
C LYS A 45 5.63 -15.73 5.90
N GLU A 46 6.82 -15.25 6.24
CA GLU A 46 7.14 -14.73 7.58
C GLU A 46 6.25 -13.54 7.94
N VAL A 47 6.06 -12.60 7.02
CA VAL A 47 5.15 -11.45 7.24
C VAL A 47 3.69 -11.90 7.37
N VAL A 48 3.23 -12.84 6.53
CA VAL A 48 1.87 -13.40 6.65
C VAL A 48 1.66 -14.08 8.00
N LEU A 49 2.66 -14.82 8.50
CA LEU A 49 2.60 -15.42 9.83
C LEU A 49 2.46 -14.36 10.93
N GLN A 50 3.26 -13.28 10.86
CA GLN A 50 3.16 -12.17 11.82
C GLN A 50 1.79 -11.49 11.80
N PHE A 51 1.17 -11.33 10.62
CA PHE A 51 -0.21 -10.84 10.54
C PHE A 51 -1.21 -11.82 11.18
N ALA A 52 -1.04 -13.12 10.95
CA ALA A 52 -1.89 -14.16 11.51
C ALA A 52 -1.81 -14.20 13.05
N GLU A 53 -0.63 -13.99 13.64
CA GLU A 53 -0.44 -13.85 15.09
C GLU A 53 -1.22 -12.66 15.68
N GLN A 54 -1.42 -11.60 14.89
CA GLN A 54 -2.26 -10.46 15.26
C GLN A 54 -3.76 -10.67 14.94
N GLY A 55 -4.15 -11.87 14.49
CA GLY A 55 -5.52 -12.19 14.12
C GLY A 55 -5.97 -11.59 12.78
N LEU A 56 -5.02 -11.20 11.92
CA LEU A 56 -5.28 -10.66 10.59
C LEU A 56 -4.87 -11.66 9.52
N ASN A 57 -5.79 -11.99 8.62
CA ASN A 57 -5.46 -12.75 7.43
C ASN A 57 -4.80 -11.83 6.41
N ALA A 58 -3.65 -12.23 5.86
CA ALA A 58 -2.95 -11.47 4.84
C ALA A 58 -2.55 -12.36 3.67
N ALA A 59 -2.57 -11.80 2.47
CA ALA A 59 -2.16 -12.49 1.25
C ALA A 59 -1.59 -11.48 0.25
N LEU A 60 -0.76 -11.96 -0.68
CA LEU A 60 -0.31 -11.14 -1.81
C LEU A 60 -1.52 -10.63 -2.60
N PHE A 61 -1.45 -9.39 -3.08
CA PHE A 61 -2.60 -8.73 -3.71
C PHE A 61 -3.17 -9.49 -4.92
N TYR A 62 -2.34 -10.25 -5.64
CA TYR A 62 -2.74 -11.04 -6.81
C TYR A 62 -3.22 -12.47 -6.47
N ASP A 63 -3.02 -12.93 -5.23
CA ASP A 63 -3.45 -14.25 -4.73
C ASP A 63 -4.51 -14.12 -3.62
N ASN A 64 -5.02 -12.91 -3.37
CA ASN A 64 -5.97 -12.65 -2.30
C ASN A 64 -7.35 -13.27 -2.64
N PRO A 65 -7.86 -14.23 -1.84
CA PRO A 65 -9.13 -14.90 -2.11
C PRO A 65 -10.36 -14.03 -1.83
N ASP A 66 -10.27 -13.13 -0.85
CA ASP A 66 -11.35 -12.22 -0.49
C ASP A 66 -10.77 -10.89 0.04
N PRO A 67 -10.78 -9.82 -0.79
CA PRO A 67 -10.27 -8.51 -0.40
C PRO A 67 -10.96 -7.86 0.81
N ARG A 68 -12.15 -8.34 1.23
CA ARG A 68 -12.86 -7.80 2.40
C ARG A 68 -12.39 -8.40 3.71
N SER A 69 -11.94 -9.65 3.71
CA SER A 69 -11.51 -10.38 4.91
C SER A 69 -10.00 -10.55 5.02
N TYR A 70 -9.27 -10.42 3.91
CA TYR A 70 -7.81 -10.51 3.85
C TYR A 70 -7.18 -9.15 3.53
N VAL A 71 -6.12 -8.83 4.24
CA VAL A 71 -5.24 -7.69 3.97
C VAL A 71 -4.37 -8.00 2.76
N SER A 72 -4.45 -7.15 1.74
CA SER A 72 -3.61 -7.27 0.54
C SER A 72 -2.21 -6.72 0.79
N LEU A 73 -1.22 -7.59 0.56
CA LEU A 73 0.21 -7.27 0.57
C LEU A 73 0.67 -6.92 -0.86
N VAL A 74 1.21 -5.72 -1.05
CA VAL A 74 1.73 -5.24 -2.34
C VAL A 74 3.25 -5.13 -2.27
N PRO A 75 4.01 -5.95 -3.00
CA PRO A 75 5.46 -5.82 -3.10
C PRO A 75 5.83 -4.51 -3.79
N THR A 76 6.75 -3.73 -3.20
CA THR A 76 7.12 -2.40 -3.71
C THR A 76 8.60 -2.09 -3.51
N SER A 77 9.13 -1.21 -4.34
CA SER A 77 10.36 -0.49 -4.07
C SER A 77 10.14 1.00 -4.27
N ALA A 78 10.32 1.77 -3.20
CA ALA A 78 10.27 3.23 -3.26
C ALA A 78 11.45 3.85 -4.04
N ILE A 79 12.54 3.11 -4.25
CA ILE A 79 13.75 3.58 -4.96
C ILE A 79 13.59 3.37 -6.46
N THR A 80 13.23 2.15 -6.87
CA THR A 80 13.13 1.78 -8.29
C THR A 80 11.75 2.11 -8.87
N GLY A 81 10.74 2.31 -8.01
CA GLY A 81 9.35 2.55 -8.40
C GLY A 81 8.57 1.28 -8.75
N GLU A 82 9.18 0.10 -8.63
CA GLU A 82 8.54 -1.19 -8.90
C GLU A 82 7.37 -1.40 -7.92
N GLY A 83 6.23 -1.88 -8.43
CA GLY A 83 5.02 -2.13 -7.63
C GLY A 83 4.23 -0.89 -7.18
N MET A 84 4.74 0.33 -7.37
CA MET A 84 4.01 1.56 -7.02
C MET A 84 2.70 1.71 -7.81
N GLY A 85 2.71 1.33 -9.09
CA GLY A 85 1.51 1.30 -9.92
C GLY A 85 0.46 0.32 -9.39
N ASN A 86 0.88 -0.87 -8.95
CA ASN A 86 0.01 -1.87 -8.33
C ASN A 86 -0.60 -1.35 -7.02
N LEU A 87 0.21 -0.69 -6.20
CA LEU A 87 -0.24 -0.10 -4.94
C LEU A 87 -1.32 0.97 -5.18
N LEU A 88 -1.06 1.91 -6.10
CA LEU A 88 -2.01 2.97 -6.46
C LEU A 88 -3.30 2.39 -7.06
N ALA A 89 -3.19 1.41 -7.96
CA ALA A 89 -4.35 0.76 -8.55
C ALA A 89 -5.25 0.12 -7.49
N LEU A 90 -4.66 -0.56 -6.51
CA LEU A 90 -5.39 -1.19 -5.42
C LEU A 90 -6.06 -0.17 -4.48
N ILE A 91 -5.39 0.94 -4.19
CA ILE A 91 -5.98 2.05 -3.41
C ILE A 91 -7.19 2.61 -4.14
N VAL A 92 -7.06 2.91 -5.44
CA VAL A 92 -8.17 3.44 -6.26
C VAL A 92 -9.34 2.45 -6.29
N GLN A 93 -9.06 1.15 -6.49
CA GLN A 93 -10.08 0.11 -6.48
C GLN A 93 -10.81 0.04 -5.13
N ASN A 94 -10.09 0.11 -4.01
CA ASN A 94 -10.69 0.10 -2.68
C ASN A 94 -11.54 1.36 -2.41
N CYS A 95 -11.07 2.52 -2.88
CA CYS A 95 -11.83 3.76 -2.80
C CYS A 95 -13.16 3.66 -3.57
N GLN A 96 -13.12 3.13 -4.79
CA GLN A 96 -14.29 2.99 -5.66
C GLN A 96 -15.27 1.90 -5.22
N THR A 97 -14.81 0.87 -4.50
CA THR A 97 -15.68 -0.27 -4.13
C THR A 97 -16.14 -0.20 -2.67
N MET A 98 -15.22 -0.01 -1.73
CA MET A 98 -15.52 -0.06 -0.29
C MET A 98 -15.87 1.30 0.29
N LEU A 99 -15.26 2.36 -0.24
CA LEU A 99 -15.39 3.72 0.31
C LEU A 99 -16.32 4.62 -0.50
N ALA A 100 -16.89 4.14 -1.62
CA ALA A 100 -17.70 4.95 -2.52
C ALA A 100 -18.76 5.78 -1.78
N LYS A 101 -19.54 5.15 -0.88
CA LYS A 101 -20.58 5.85 -0.10
C LYS A 101 -20.04 6.92 0.84
N ARG A 102 -18.82 6.73 1.36
CA ARG A 102 -18.15 7.68 2.27
C ARG A 102 -17.46 8.83 1.53
N LEU A 103 -17.14 8.63 0.25
CA LEU A 103 -16.49 9.61 -0.62
C LEU A 103 -17.51 10.36 -1.50
N MET A 104 -18.81 10.09 -1.35
CA MET A 104 -19.83 10.86 -2.07
C MET A 104 -19.87 12.28 -1.54
N PHE A 105 -20.10 13.23 -2.46
CA PHE A 105 -20.25 14.63 -2.12
C PHE A 105 -21.36 14.83 -1.07
N CYS A 106 -21.07 15.68 -0.09
CA CYS A 106 -21.99 16.13 0.94
C CYS A 106 -22.02 17.66 0.94
N GLU A 107 -23.21 18.25 1.10
CA GLU A 107 -23.36 19.71 1.18
C GLU A 107 -22.87 20.27 2.53
N GLU A 108 -22.84 19.44 3.58
CA GLU A 108 -22.33 19.84 4.89
C GLU A 108 -20.80 19.93 4.86
N LEU A 109 -20.27 21.12 5.13
CA LEU A 109 -18.84 21.34 5.26
C LEU A 109 -18.31 20.63 6.51
N GLN A 110 -17.48 19.61 6.31
CA GLN A 110 -16.71 18.98 7.37
C GLN A 110 -15.23 19.28 7.19
N ALA A 111 -14.60 19.81 8.24
CA ALA A 111 -13.19 20.16 8.24
C ALA A 111 -12.53 19.74 9.55
N THR A 112 -11.30 19.23 9.45
CA THR A 112 -10.49 18.85 10.63
C THR A 112 -9.18 19.64 10.62
N VAL A 113 -8.86 20.26 11.75
CA VAL A 113 -7.57 20.95 11.94
C VAL A 113 -6.47 19.91 12.15
N LEU A 114 -5.40 20.00 11.35
CA LEU A 114 -4.20 19.17 11.49
C LEU A 114 -3.15 19.87 12.35
N GLU A 115 -2.82 21.12 12.01
CA GLU A 115 -1.69 21.82 12.61
C GLU A 115 -1.97 23.33 12.70
N VAL A 116 -1.47 23.95 13.76
CA VAL A 116 -1.45 25.41 13.93
C VAL A 116 -0.01 25.86 14.00
N LYS A 117 0.40 26.71 13.06
CA LYS A 117 1.78 27.18 12.95
C LYS A 117 1.84 28.68 12.70
N ALA A 118 2.92 29.32 13.14
CA ALA A 118 3.18 30.73 12.85
C ALA A 118 4.09 30.84 11.63
N ILE A 119 3.61 31.47 10.56
CA ILE A 119 4.40 31.72 9.35
C ILE A 119 4.79 33.19 9.30
N PRO A 120 6.08 33.52 9.16
CA PRO A 120 6.54 34.90 9.01
C PRO A 120 5.79 35.62 7.88
N GLY A 121 5.25 36.81 8.16
CA GLY A 121 4.48 37.61 7.20
C GLY A 121 2.99 37.26 7.09
N LEU A 122 2.56 36.08 7.54
CA LEU A 122 1.15 35.64 7.51
C LEU A 122 0.53 35.52 8.92
N GLY A 123 1.35 35.49 9.97
CA GLY A 123 0.89 35.31 11.34
C GLY A 123 0.54 33.85 11.63
N THR A 124 -0.48 33.61 12.47
CA THR A 124 -0.92 32.27 12.83
C THR A 124 -1.78 31.67 11.72
N THR A 125 -1.31 30.57 11.14
CA THR A 125 -1.97 29.81 10.08
C THR A 125 -2.43 28.44 10.59
N ILE A 126 -3.50 27.91 9.98
CA ILE A 126 -4.09 26.62 10.32
C ILE A 126 -4.07 25.73 9.07
N ASP A 127 -3.43 24.58 9.17
CA ASP A 127 -3.50 23.54 8.16
C ASP A 127 -4.71 22.65 8.48
N ALA A 128 -5.65 22.51 7.55
CA ALA A 128 -6.88 21.75 7.73
C ALA A 128 -7.14 20.79 6.56
N ILE A 129 -7.75 19.64 6.85
CA ILE A 129 -8.30 18.73 5.84
C ILE A 129 -9.79 19.03 5.68
N LEU A 130 -10.20 19.28 4.44
CA LEU A 130 -11.61 19.28 4.05
C LEU A 130 -11.99 17.86 3.63
N VAL A 131 -13.09 17.37 4.18
CA VAL A 131 -13.57 15.99 4.00
C VAL A 131 -14.62 15.93 2.90
#